data_AF-A0A7W8NN41-F1
#
_entry.id   AF-A0A7W8NN41-F1
#
_cell.length_a   1.000
_cell.length_b   1.000
_cell.length_c   1.000
_cell.angle_alpha   90.00
_cell.angle_beta   90.00
_cell.angle_gamma   90.00
#
_symmetry.space_group_name_H-M   'P 1'
#
loop_
_entity.id
_entity.type
_entity.pdbx_description
1 polymer ?
#
loop_
_entity_poly.entity_id
_entity_poly.type
_entity_poly.pdbx_seq_one_letter_code
_entity_poly.pdbx_strand_id
1 'polypeptide(L)' 'MTHRIKPAPCPRYQQTYPEHLATGAELSALGLRPGTSEPDAILEYEHKDRSGLCALYDRRHAVPANDRPA' A
#
# COMPACT_ATOMS: atom_id res chain seq x y z
N MET A 1 -10.31 27.00 -17.50
CA MET A 1 -9.97 25.60 -17.86
C MET A 1 -9.52 24.89 -16.60
N THR A 2 -10.37 24.07 -16.00
CA THR A 2 -10.00 23.24 -14.84
C THR A 2 -9.06 22.14 -15.34
N HIS A 3 -7.78 22.24 -14.98
CA HIS A 3 -6.83 21.16 -15.19
C HIS A 3 -7.35 19.95 -14.41
N ARG A 4 -7.97 18.99 -15.11
CA ARG A 4 -8.21 17.66 -14.58
C ARG A 4 -6.83 17.07 -14.30
N ILE A 5 -6.38 17.18 -13.06
CA ILE A 5 -5.22 16.45 -12.55
C ILE A 5 -5.57 14.99 -12.82
N LYS A 6 -4.95 14.40 -13.85
CA LYS A 6 -5.06 12.97 -14.08
C LYS A 6 -4.58 12.34 -12.76
N PRO A 7 -5.40 11.54 -12.05
CA PRO A 7 -4.89 10.82 -10.90
C PRO A 7 -3.64 10.09 -11.38
N ALA A 8 -2.52 10.29 -10.67
CA ALA A 8 -1.26 9.64 -11.02
C ALA A 8 -1.54 8.15 -11.27
N PRO A 9 -0.93 7.54 -12.29
CA PRO A 9 -1.16 6.13 -12.58
C PRO A 9 -0.62 5.31 -11.42
N CYS A 10 -1.44 5.10 -10.40
CA CYS A 10 -1.14 4.24 -9.28
C CYS A 10 -1.21 2.80 -9.84
N PRO A 11 -0.08 2.09 -9.93
CA PRO A 11 -0.04 0.75 -10.49
C PRO A 11 -1.02 -0.15 -9.72
N ARG A 12 -1.83 -0.90 -10.47
CA ARG A 12 -2.75 -1.89 -9.93
C ARG A 12 -2.19 -3.27 -10.18
N TYR A 13 -2.09 -4.07 -9.13
CA TYR A 13 -1.71 -5.47 -9.20
C TYR A 13 -2.93 -6.33 -8.91
N GLN A 14 -3.17 -7.35 -9.72
CA GLN A 14 -4.30 -8.27 -9.54
C GLN A 14 -3.77 -9.64 -9.12
N GLN A 15 -4.12 -10.07 -7.91
CA GLN A 15 -3.66 -11.31 -7.28
C GLN A 15 -2.13 -11.51 -7.30
N THR A 16 -1.38 -10.44 -7.57
CA THR A 16 0.06 -10.43 -7.72
C THR A 16 0.62 -9.65 -6.56
N TYR A 17 1.46 -10.30 -5.76
CA TYR A 17 2.00 -9.75 -4.52
C TYR A 17 3.49 -9.43 -4.74
N PRO A 18 3.82 -8.22 -5.22
CA PRO A 18 5.21 -7.80 -5.40
C PRO A 18 5.97 -7.85 -4.07
N GLU A 19 7.15 -8.49 -4.04
CA GLU A 19 7.96 -8.66 -2.82
C GLU A 19 8.42 -7.35 -2.16
N HIS A 20 8.56 -6.30 -2.96
CA HIS A 20 8.99 -4.97 -2.54
C HIS A 20 7.83 -4.12 -2.00
N LEU A 21 6.59 -4.50 -2.31
CA LEU A 21 5.38 -3.85 -1.82
C LEU A 21 4.77 -4.69 -0.71
N ALA A 22 4.17 -4.03 0.27
CA ALA A 22 3.45 -4.66 1.35
C ALA A 22 2.14 -3.95 1.59
N THR A 23 1.12 -4.71 1.94
CA THR A 23 -0.11 -4.13 2.48
C THR A 23 0.16 -3.49 3.83
N GLY A 24 -0.65 -2.50 4.22
CA GLY A 24 -0.55 -1.89 5.55
C GLY A 24 -0.68 -2.92 6.69
N ALA A 25 -1.43 -4.00 6.47
CA ALA A 25 -1.55 -5.11 7.41
C ALA A 25 -0.24 -5.91 7.55
N GLU A 26 0.44 -6.23 6.44
CA GLU A 26 1.75 -6.89 6.46
C GLU A 26 2.82 -6.01 7.11
N LEU A 27 2.85 -4.71 6.78
CA LEU A 27 3.74 -3.77 7.45
C LEU A 27 3.46 -3.74 8.96
N SER A 28 2.19 -3.63 9.36
CA SER A 28 1.81 -3.61 10.78
C SER A 28 2.19 -4.90 11.49
N ALA A 29 2.06 -6.06 10.84
CA ALA A 29 2.51 -7.35 11.37
C ALA A 29 4.04 -7.41 11.59
N LEU A 30 4.79 -6.66 10.79
CA LEU A 30 6.25 -6.49 10.93
C LEU A 30 6.62 -5.36 11.92
N GLY A 31 5.65 -4.69 12.55
CA GLY A 31 5.89 -3.53 13.41
C GLY A 31 6.30 -2.27 12.62
N LEU A 32 5.94 -2.20 11.34
CA LEU A 32 6.20 -1.10 10.42
C LEU A 32 4.89 -0.37 10.08
N ARG A 33 5.00 0.90 9.70
CA ARG A 33 3.91 1.70 9.13
C ARG A 33 4.37 2.27 7.79
N PRO A 34 3.45 2.52 6.84
CA PRO A 34 3.82 3.21 5.63
C PRO A 34 4.40 4.58 5.96
N GLY A 35 5.53 4.94 5.35
CA GLY A 35 6.17 6.25 5.54
C GLY A 35 5.37 7.40 4.90
N THR A 36 4.44 7.06 4.00
CA THR A 36 3.58 8.00 3.28
C THR A 36 2.11 7.65 3.51
N SER A 37 1.25 8.66 3.51
CA SER A 37 -0.20 8.45 3.50
C SER A 37 -0.71 8.01 2.13
N GLU A 38 0.05 8.32 1.06
CA GLU A 38 -0.28 7.92 -0.30
C GLU A 38 0.22 6.49 -0.57
N PRO A 39 -0.64 5.60 -1.10
CA PRO A 39 -0.22 4.27 -1.49
C PRO A 39 0.59 4.30 -2.78
N ASP A 40 1.70 3.55 -2.80
CA ASP A 40 2.53 3.38 -4.00
C ASP A 40 1.80 2.57 -5.07
N ALA A 41 0.95 1.61 -4.67
CA ALA A 41 0.18 0.77 -5.56
C ALA A 41 -1.14 0.32 -4.93
N ILE A 42 -2.04 -0.24 -5.73
CA ILE A 42 -3.26 -0.90 -5.24
C ILE A 42 -3.20 -2.37 -5.63
N LEU A 43 -3.40 -3.25 -4.65
CA LEU A 43 -3.60 -4.68 -4.85
C LEU A 43 -5.10 -4.98 -4.89
N GLU A 44 -5.55 -5.53 -6.00
CA GLU A 44 -6.84 -6.22 -6.07
C GLU A 44 -6.61 -7.69 -5.77
N TYR A 45 -7.16 -8.17 -4.67
CA TYR A 45 -7.12 -9.59 -4.34
C TYR A 45 -8.52 -10.17 -4.47
N GLU A 46 -8.59 -11.37 -5.02
CA GLU A 46 -9.79 -12.18 -5.04
C GLU A 46 -9.47 -13.49 -4.35
N HIS A 47 -10.18 -13.79 -3.28
CA HIS A 47 -9.98 -15.00 -2.48
C HIS A 47 -11.34 -15.68 -2.23
N LYS A 48 -11.59 -16.75 -3.01
CA LYS A 48 -12.83 -17.54 -3.00
C LYS A 48 -14.08 -16.66 -3.13
N ASP A 49 -14.70 -16.30 -2.01
CA ASP A 49 -15.93 -15.51 -1.93
C ASP A 49 -15.70 -14.02 -1.63
N ARG A 50 -14.45 -13.58 -1.47
CA ARG A 50 -14.12 -12.20 -1.11
C ARG A 50 -13.14 -11.60 -2.09
N SER A 51 -13.58 -10.57 -2.80
CA SER A 51 -12.72 -9.64 -3.50
C SER A 51 -12.55 -8.37 -2.68
N GLY A 52 -11.39 -7.76 -2.77
CA GLY A 52 -11.08 -6.54 -2.05
C GLY A 52 -9.93 -5.78 -2.69
N LEU A 53 -9.87 -4.50 -2.36
CA LEU A 53 -8.78 -3.61 -2.72
C LEU A 53 -7.96 -3.32 -1.47
N CYS A 54 -6.66 -3.58 -1.55
CA CYS A 54 -5.70 -3.21 -0.53
C CYS A 54 -4.74 -2.16 -1.07
N ALA A 55 -4.49 -1.13 -0.26
CA ALA A 55 -3.37 -0.23 -0.49
C ALA A 55 -2.05 -0.98 -0.27
N LEU A 56 -1.14 -0.86 -1.23
CA LEU A 56 0.23 -1.34 -1.16
C LEU A 56 1.17 -0.16 -0.95
N TYR A 57 2.18 -0.39 -0.12
CA TYR A 57 3.20 0.58 0.25
C TYR A 57 4.57 -0.05 0.08
N ASP A 58 5.56 0.73 -0.36
CA ASP A 58 6.92 0.24 -0.49
C ASP A 58 7.54 -0.07 0.89
N ARG A 59 8.04 -1.30 1.05
CA ARG A 59 8.71 -1.75 2.28
C ARG A 59 9.95 -0.92 2.59
N ARG A 60 10.63 -0.36 1.59
CA ARG A 60 11.81 0.52 1.73
C ARG A 60 11.43 1.89 2.28
N HIS A 61 10.19 2.34 2.06
CA HIS A 61 9.66 3.58 2.61
C HIS A 61 8.91 3.35 3.93
N ALA A 62 8.67 2.10 4.31
CA ALA A 62 8.04 1.79 5.59
C ALA A 62 8.96 2.17 6.74
N VAL A 63 8.40 2.86 7.73
CA VAL A 63 9.10 3.30 8.93
C VAL A 63 8.64 2.49 10.14
N PRO A 64 9.45 2.33 11.19
CA PRO A 64 9.03 1.65 12.41
C PRO A 64 7.76 2.29 12.99
N ALA A 65 6.75 1.47 13.28
CA ALA A 65 5.51 1.94 13.94
C ALA A 65 5.76 2.38 15.38
N ASN A 66 6.85 1.88 15.99
CA ASN A 66 7.24 2.20 17.36
C ASN A 66 8.06 3.50 17.51
N ASP A 67 8.18 4.29 16.44
CA ASP A 67 8.79 5.63 16.50
C ASP A 67 7.82 6.64 17.12
N ARG A 68 7.49 6.38 18.39
CA ARG A 68 6.90 7.33 19.31
C ARG A 68 8.09 8.06 19.95
N PRO A 69 8.33 9.35 19.67
CA PRO A 69 9.16 10.12 20.59
C PRO A 69 8.40 10.11 21.91
N ALA A 70 9.06 9.60 22.96
CA ALA A 70 8.56 9.64 24.32
C ALA A 70 8.28 11.08 24.75
#